data_AF-A0A0G3XC45-F1
#
_entry.id   AF-A0A0G3XC45-F1
#
_cell.length_a   1.000
_cell.length_b   1.000
_cell.length_c   1.000
_cell.angle_alpha   90.00
_cell.angle_beta   90.00
_cell.angle_gamma   90.00
#
_symmetry.space_group_name_H-M   'P 1'
#
loop_
_entity.id
_entity.type
_entity.pdbx_description
1 polymer ?
#
loop_
_entity_poly.entity_id
_entity_poly.type
_entity_poly.pdbx_seq_one_letter_code
_entity_poly.pdbx_strand_id
1 'polypeptide(L)'
;MTLCSENEMRNLIAKLERGDGDRDAIETYLSSHPDDPRLHFMLGSVLVEQGDAIAAHGALERAVVLAPEFHIARYQLGFFELTSGEADRALSTWGPLLRLSDENYLRKFVEGFTFLIRDEFPAAVVKLREGVALNRENEAVNDDIRLLVSQVEKLAQTHAPTNMADEGDKGDTDQSATSVLLGQFGASRTQH
;
A
#
# COMPACT_ATOMS: atom_id res chain seq x y z
N MET A 1 7.28 24.66 -14.60
CA MET A 1 6.74 24.03 -13.38
C MET A 1 7.77 24.21 -12.31
N THR A 2 7.42 24.88 -11.22
CA THR A 2 8.35 25.12 -10.10
C THR A 2 8.07 24.07 -9.06
N LEU A 3 8.98 23.12 -8.90
CA LEU A 3 8.92 22.15 -7.81
C LEU A 3 9.22 22.86 -6.49
N CYS A 4 8.67 22.32 -5.41
CA CYS A 4 9.01 22.73 -4.06
C CYS A 4 10.52 22.52 -3.86
N SER A 5 11.23 23.51 -3.32
CA SER A 5 12.67 23.34 -3.06
C SER A 5 12.92 22.31 -1.96
N GLU A 6 14.12 21.73 -1.92
CA GLU A 6 14.50 20.77 -0.89
C GLU A 6 14.39 21.33 0.54
N ASN A 7 14.60 22.63 0.72
CA ASN A 7 14.46 23.28 2.02
C ASN A 7 12.98 23.45 2.42
N GLU A 8 12.13 23.83 1.47
CA GLU A 8 10.68 23.90 1.68
C GLU A 8 10.10 22.53 1.99
N MET A 9 10.52 21.50 1.24
CA MET A 9 10.13 20.11 1.47
C MET A 9 10.56 19.62 2.86
N ARG A 10 11.83 19.86 3.25
CA ARG A 10 12.33 19.50 4.58
C ARG A 10 11.54 20.19 5.70
N ASN A 11 11.21 21.47 5.51
CA ASN A 11 10.43 22.22 6.50
C ASN A 11 9.01 21.68 6.64
N LEU A 12 8.37 21.29 5.53
CA LEU A 12 7.04 20.68 5.54
C LEU A 12 7.07 19.31 6.23
N ILE A 13 8.00 18.43 5.85
CA ILE A 13 8.15 17.10 6.47
C ILE A 13 8.35 17.23 7.98
N ALA A 14 9.25 18.12 8.42
CA ALA A 14 9.49 18.33 9.84
C ALA A 14 8.26 18.86 10.58
N LYS A 15 7.37 19.63 9.92
CA LYS A 15 6.08 20.04 10.52
C LYS A 15 5.14 18.86 10.68
N LEU A 16 4.99 18.03 9.65
CA LEU A 16 4.14 16.84 9.69
C LEU A 16 4.59 15.88 10.80
N GLU A 17 5.89 15.61 10.91
CA GLU A 17 6.46 14.72 11.94
C GLU A 17 6.21 15.20 13.39
N ARG A 18 6.07 16.51 13.60
CA ARG A 18 5.76 17.07 14.93
C ARG A 18 4.26 17.11 15.24
N GLY A 19 3.40 16.74 14.28
CA GLY A 19 1.95 16.94 14.38
C GLY A 19 1.52 18.40 14.23
N ASP A 20 2.45 19.29 13.84
CA ASP A 20 2.18 20.71 13.54
C ASP A 20 1.75 20.92 12.07
N GLY A 21 1.87 19.87 11.25
CA GLY A 21 1.49 19.86 9.84
C GLY A 21 0.28 18.96 9.65
N ASP A 22 -0.61 19.41 8.78
CA ASP A 22 -1.82 18.71 8.40
C ASP A 22 -2.06 18.88 6.88
N ARG A 23 -3.27 18.54 6.46
CA ARG A 23 -3.76 18.77 5.11
C ARG A 23 -3.55 20.22 4.64
N ASP A 24 -3.89 21.21 5.48
CA ASP A 24 -3.85 22.64 5.13
C ASP A 24 -2.41 23.12 4.88
N ALA A 25 -1.45 22.61 5.68
CA ALA A 25 -0.04 22.89 5.48
C ALA A 25 0.44 22.41 4.10
N ILE A 26 0.04 21.20 3.66
CA ILE A 26 0.41 20.65 2.36
C ILE A 26 -0.28 21.43 1.22
N GLU A 27 -1.57 21.73 1.38
CA GLU A 27 -2.35 22.51 0.41
C GLU A 27 -1.76 23.91 0.19
N THR A 28 -1.20 24.52 1.24
CA THR A 28 -0.49 25.81 1.13
C THR A 28 0.70 25.70 0.17
N TYR A 29 1.53 24.65 0.28
CA TYR A 29 2.64 24.44 -0.66
C TYR A 29 2.14 24.10 -2.06
N LEU A 30 1.07 23.30 -2.19
CA LEU A 30 0.47 22.96 -3.48
C LEU A 30 -0.07 24.19 -4.22
N SER A 31 -0.52 25.23 -3.52
CA SER A 31 -0.96 26.48 -4.16
C SER A 31 0.16 27.15 -4.99
N SER A 32 1.41 26.99 -4.56
CA SER A 32 2.60 27.54 -5.23
C SER A 32 3.31 26.53 -6.12
N HIS A 33 3.14 25.23 -5.83
CA HIS A 33 3.79 24.10 -6.51
C HIS A 33 2.77 23.02 -6.91
N PRO A 34 1.78 23.35 -7.76
CA PRO A 34 0.62 22.48 -8.03
C PRO A 34 0.97 21.18 -8.75
N ASP A 35 2.14 21.11 -9.37
CA ASP A 35 2.61 19.95 -10.14
C ASP A 35 3.77 19.22 -9.45
N ASP A 36 4.03 19.48 -8.15
CA ASP A 36 5.02 18.70 -7.40
C ASP A 36 4.43 17.35 -6.96
N PRO A 37 4.89 16.22 -7.51
CA PRO A 37 4.35 14.90 -7.20
C PRO A 37 4.55 14.51 -5.73
N ARG A 38 5.57 15.04 -5.06
CA ARG A 38 5.87 14.73 -3.65
C ARG A 38 4.81 15.31 -2.73
N LEU A 39 4.33 16.52 -3.04
CA LEU A 39 3.27 17.15 -2.26
C LEU A 39 1.94 16.41 -2.42
N HIS A 40 1.60 15.98 -3.64
CA HIS A 40 0.42 15.15 -3.88
C HIS A 40 0.51 13.79 -3.17
N PHE A 41 1.69 13.17 -3.15
CA PHE A 41 1.93 11.94 -2.39
C PHE A 41 1.72 12.15 -0.89
N MET A 42 2.29 13.22 -0.31
CA MET A 42 2.13 13.54 1.12
C MET A 42 0.67 13.85 1.46
N LEU A 43 -0.03 14.60 0.61
CA LEU A 43 -1.46 14.87 0.76
C LEU A 43 -2.25 13.57 0.76
N GLY A 44 -1.97 12.67 -0.18
CA GLY A 44 -2.56 11.35 -0.25
C GLY A 44 -2.41 10.56 1.04
N SER A 45 -1.18 10.48 1.59
CA SER A 45 -0.91 9.78 2.85
C SER A 45 -1.71 10.36 4.03
N VAL A 46 -1.73 11.69 4.19
CA VAL A 46 -2.50 12.36 5.25
C VAL A 46 -4.01 12.10 5.10
N LEU A 47 -4.52 12.11 3.87
CA LEU A 47 -5.95 11.85 3.63
C LEU A 47 -6.33 10.39 3.89
N VAL A 48 -5.43 9.43 3.68
CA VAL A 48 -5.62 8.04 4.10
C VAL A 48 -5.78 7.95 5.62
N GLU A 49 -4.90 8.60 6.37
CA GLU A 49 -4.96 8.64 7.85
C GLU A 49 -6.24 9.32 8.34
N GLN A 50 -6.72 10.36 7.64
CA GLN A 50 -7.98 11.05 7.94
C GLN A 50 -9.24 10.27 7.51
N GLY A 51 -9.09 9.17 6.77
CA GLY A 51 -10.22 8.39 6.25
C GLY A 51 -10.97 9.03 5.08
N ASP A 52 -10.44 10.10 4.47
CA ASP A 52 -11.02 10.73 3.28
C ASP A 52 -10.59 9.94 2.02
N ALA A 53 -11.19 8.77 1.84
CA ALA A 53 -10.81 7.80 0.82
C ALA A 53 -10.85 8.36 -0.61
N ILE A 54 -11.83 9.22 -0.92
CA ILE A 54 -11.99 9.79 -2.26
C ILE A 54 -10.86 10.79 -2.54
N ALA A 55 -10.59 11.70 -1.61
CA ALA A 55 -9.53 12.68 -1.79
C ALA A 55 -8.15 12.02 -1.77
N ALA A 56 -7.93 11.01 -0.90
CA ALA A 56 -6.70 10.24 -0.83
C ALA A 56 -6.34 9.60 -2.17
N HIS A 57 -7.31 8.92 -2.79
CA HIS A 57 -7.14 8.31 -4.11
C HIS A 57 -6.72 9.35 -5.16
N GLY A 58 -7.45 10.47 -5.24
CA GLY A 58 -7.17 11.52 -6.21
C GLY A 58 -5.78 12.14 -6.05
N ALA A 59 -5.34 12.36 -4.81
CA ALA A 59 -4.00 12.88 -4.53
C ALA A 59 -2.89 11.88 -4.90
N LEU A 60 -3.03 10.60 -4.53
CA LEU A 60 -2.07 9.56 -4.89
C LEU A 60 -2.02 9.33 -6.42
N GLU A 61 -3.17 9.32 -7.10
CA GLU A 61 -3.26 9.23 -8.56
C GLU A 61 -2.54 10.41 -9.22
N ARG A 62 -2.75 11.65 -8.73
CA ARG A 62 -2.07 12.83 -9.26
C ARG A 62 -0.55 12.74 -9.10
N ALA A 63 -0.06 12.21 -7.99
CA ALA A 63 1.38 11.98 -7.80
C ALA A 63 1.96 11.00 -8.84
N VAL A 64 1.25 9.90 -9.11
CA VAL A 64 1.66 8.89 -10.11
C VAL A 64 1.60 9.44 -11.54
N VAL A 65 0.59 10.26 -11.87
CA VAL A 65 0.47 10.91 -13.19
C VAL A 65 1.61 11.91 -13.41
N LEU A 66 1.92 12.72 -12.40
CA LEU A 66 2.97 13.74 -12.48
C LEU A 66 4.38 13.12 -12.54
N ALA A 67 4.60 12.00 -11.86
CA ALA A 67 5.86 11.27 -11.88
C ALA A 67 5.63 9.75 -11.99
N PRO A 68 5.55 9.21 -13.21
CA PRO A 68 5.36 7.77 -13.43
C PRO A 68 6.47 6.90 -12.83
N GLU A 69 7.67 7.44 -12.62
CA GLU A 69 8.78 6.71 -11.98
C GLU A 69 8.83 6.92 -10.47
N PHE A 70 7.84 7.60 -9.87
CA PHE A 70 7.74 7.72 -8.42
C PHE A 70 7.17 6.43 -7.83
N HIS A 71 8.00 5.40 -7.79
CA HIS A 71 7.60 4.01 -7.52
C HIS A 71 6.88 3.86 -6.18
N ILE A 72 7.31 4.57 -5.14
CA ILE A 72 6.65 4.51 -3.83
C ILE A 72 5.23 5.09 -3.87
N ALA A 73 4.98 6.17 -4.63
CA ALA A 73 3.63 6.71 -4.80
C ALA A 73 2.72 5.72 -5.55
N ARG A 74 3.25 5.07 -6.60
CA ARG A 74 2.52 4.02 -7.31
C ARG A 74 2.23 2.81 -6.42
N TYR A 75 3.19 2.44 -5.57
CA TYR A 75 3.00 1.37 -4.59
C TYR A 75 1.88 1.72 -3.60
N GLN A 76 1.90 2.92 -3.03
CA GLN A 76 0.88 3.38 -2.08
C GLN A 76 -0.51 3.49 -2.71
N LEU A 77 -0.62 3.97 -3.96
CA LEU A 77 -1.89 3.99 -4.68
C LEU A 77 -2.49 2.59 -4.83
N GLY A 78 -1.70 1.62 -5.31
CA GLY A 78 -2.21 0.25 -5.45
C GLY A 78 -2.48 -0.42 -4.10
N PHE A 79 -1.72 -0.10 -3.05
CA PHE A 79 -1.98 -0.62 -1.72
C PHE A 79 -3.31 -0.09 -1.16
N PHE A 80 -3.56 1.21 -1.35
CA PHE A 80 -4.81 1.86 -0.98
C PHE A 80 -6.01 1.29 -1.78
N GLU A 81 -5.85 1.08 -3.09
CA GLU A 81 -6.88 0.42 -3.92
C GLU A 81 -7.17 -0.99 -3.42
N LEU A 82 -6.13 -1.77 -3.09
CA LEU A 82 -6.27 -3.12 -2.59
C LEU A 82 -7.03 -3.16 -1.25
N THR A 83 -6.65 -2.33 -0.28
CA THR A 83 -7.32 -2.29 1.04
C THR A 83 -8.72 -1.67 0.98
N SER A 84 -9.03 -0.94 -0.09
CA SER A 84 -10.38 -0.43 -0.39
C SER A 84 -11.26 -1.46 -1.12
N GLY A 85 -10.76 -2.67 -1.40
CA GLY A 85 -11.50 -3.74 -2.08
C GLY A 85 -11.37 -3.73 -3.62
N GLU A 86 -10.60 -2.82 -4.19
CA GLU A 86 -10.42 -2.63 -5.63
C GLU A 86 -9.20 -3.42 -6.15
N ALA A 87 -9.18 -4.74 -5.91
CA ALA A 87 -8.01 -5.59 -6.18
C ALA A 87 -7.56 -5.57 -7.66
N ASP A 88 -8.50 -5.57 -8.61
CA ASP A 88 -8.17 -5.49 -10.04
C ASP A 88 -7.48 -4.17 -10.41
N ARG A 89 -7.91 -3.07 -9.78
CA ARG A 89 -7.31 -1.75 -9.97
C ARG A 89 -5.90 -1.71 -9.41
N ALA A 90 -5.72 -2.25 -8.20
CA ALA A 90 -4.40 -2.39 -7.57
C ALA A 90 -3.41 -3.15 -8.46
N LEU A 91 -3.82 -4.28 -9.04
CA LEU A 91 -2.99 -5.07 -9.96
C LEU A 91 -2.59 -4.28 -11.21
N SER A 92 -3.53 -3.51 -11.78
CA SER A 92 -3.24 -2.62 -12.92
C SER A 92 -2.26 -1.50 -12.53
N THR A 93 -2.52 -0.82 -11.41
CA THR A 93 -1.68 0.26 -10.87
C THR A 93 -0.25 -0.22 -10.59
N TRP A 94 -0.10 -1.41 -10.03
CA TRP A 94 1.21 -1.99 -9.71
C TRP A 94 1.92 -2.66 -10.87
N GLY A 95 1.25 -2.91 -12.00
CA GLY A 95 1.85 -3.57 -13.17
C GLY A 95 3.24 -3.03 -13.57
N PRO A 96 3.49 -1.70 -13.55
CA PRO A 96 4.82 -1.16 -13.75
C PRO A 96 5.90 -1.57 -12.74
N LEU A 97 5.54 -1.77 -11.46
CA LEU A 97 6.49 -2.16 -10.41
C LEU A 97 7.00 -3.59 -10.60
N LEU A 98 6.23 -4.46 -11.27
CA LEU A 98 6.66 -5.81 -11.64
C LEU A 98 7.81 -5.83 -12.66
N ARG A 99 8.11 -4.69 -13.31
CA ARG A 99 9.25 -4.55 -14.24
C ARG A 99 10.55 -4.11 -13.57
N LEU A 100 10.52 -3.76 -12.28
CA LEU A 100 11.73 -3.42 -11.53
C LEU A 100 12.64 -4.65 -11.38
N SER A 101 13.90 -4.44 -10.97
CA SER A 101 14.83 -5.54 -10.72
C SER A 101 14.29 -6.48 -9.64
N ASP A 102 14.69 -7.75 -9.69
CA ASP A 102 14.30 -8.73 -8.67
C ASP A 102 14.88 -8.40 -7.27
N GLU A 103 15.89 -7.55 -7.20
CA GLU A 103 16.45 -7.05 -5.93
C GLU A 103 15.70 -5.83 -5.38
N ASN A 104 14.62 -5.38 -6.04
CA ASN A 104 13.81 -4.26 -5.58
C ASN A 104 12.70 -4.73 -4.63
N TYR A 105 12.65 -4.16 -3.43
CA TYR A 105 11.67 -4.54 -2.41
C TYR A 105 10.21 -4.25 -2.80
N LEU A 106 9.94 -3.16 -3.54
CA LEU A 106 8.58 -2.83 -3.99
C LEU A 106 8.05 -3.89 -4.93
N ARG A 107 8.90 -4.42 -5.82
CA ARG A 107 8.53 -5.56 -6.67
C ARG A 107 8.18 -6.78 -5.84
N LYS A 108 8.98 -7.12 -4.83
CA LYS A 108 8.70 -8.26 -3.94
C LYS A 108 7.41 -8.10 -3.15
N PHE A 109 7.12 -6.90 -2.67
CA PHE A 109 5.84 -6.62 -2.03
C PHE A 109 4.67 -6.80 -3.00
N VAL A 110 4.74 -6.24 -4.20
CA VAL A 110 3.69 -6.41 -5.23
C VAL A 110 3.52 -7.89 -5.63
N GLU A 111 4.61 -8.65 -5.80
CA GLU A 111 4.53 -10.10 -6.03
C GLU A 111 3.80 -10.81 -4.88
N GLY A 112 4.14 -10.46 -3.64
CA GLY A 112 3.49 -10.99 -2.44
C GLY A 112 1.99 -10.68 -2.36
N PHE A 113 1.59 -9.42 -2.61
CA PHE A 113 0.18 -9.06 -2.66
C PHE A 113 -0.56 -9.70 -3.84
N THR A 114 0.10 -9.89 -4.98
CA THR A 114 -0.50 -10.59 -6.13
C THR A 114 -0.79 -12.04 -5.80
N PHE A 115 0.12 -12.73 -5.10
CA PHE A 115 -0.13 -14.08 -4.59
C PHE A 115 -1.24 -14.09 -3.53
N LEU A 116 -1.27 -13.07 -2.66
CA LEU A 116 -2.30 -12.95 -1.64
C LEU A 116 -3.70 -12.80 -2.27
N ILE A 117 -3.88 -11.93 -3.26
CA ILE A 117 -5.14 -11.76 -4.00
C ILE A 117 -5.66 -13.07 -4.62
N ARG A 118 -4.76 -14.02 -4.92
CA ARG A 118 -5.09 -15.33 -5.49
C ARG A 118 -5.24 -16.44 -4.43
N ASP A 119 -5.22 -16.07 -3.15
CA ASP A 119 -5.21 -16.99 -2.00
C ASP A 119 -4.02 -17.98 -2.01
N GLU A 120 -2.93 -17.63 -2.71
CA GLU A 120 -1.69 -18.41 -2.77
C GLU A 120 -0.79 -18.08 -1.56
N PHE A 121 -1.30 -18.32 -0.35
CA PHE A 121 -0.69 -17.86 0.90
C PHE A 121 0.79 -18.23 1.09
N PRO A 122 1.25 -19.48 0.81
CA PRO A 122 2.66 -19.82 0.97
C PRO A 122 3.58 -18.98 0.07
N ALA A 123 3.17 -18.73 -1.18
CA ALA A 123 3.93 -17.92 -2.12
C ALA A 123 3.93 -16.43 -1.70
N ALA A 124 2.79 -15.93 -1.23
CA ALA A 124 2.66 -14.58 -0.68
C ALA A 124 3.65 -14.34 0.46
N VAL A 125 3.71 -15.24 1.44
CA VAL A 125 4.61 -15.14 2.60
C VAL A 125 6.07 -15.08 2.18
N VAL A 126 6.49 -15.93 1.24
CA VAL A 126 7.88 -15.93 0.74
C VAL A 126 8.24 -14.57 0.15
N LYS A 127 7.40 -14.03 -0.73
CA LYS A 127 7.66 -12.76 -1.42
C LYS A 127 7.61 -11.55 -0.49
N LEU A 128 6.66 -11.51 0.43
CA LEU A 128 6.60 -10.45 1.44
C LEU A 128 7.84 -10.46 2.33
N ARG A 129 8.35 -11.65 2.72
CA ARG A 129 9.60 -11.78 3.48
C ARG A 129 10.84 -11.37 2.69
N GLU A 130 10.92 -11.73 1.40
CA GLU A 130 11.98 -11.24 0.50
C GLU A 130 12.00 -9.71 0.45
N GLY A 131 10.83 -9.08 0.30
CA GLY A 131 10.71 -7.62 0.31
C GLY A 131 11.17 -6.98 1.62
N VAL A 132 10.77 -7.55 2.77
CA VAL A 132 11.23 -7.10 4.10
C VAL A 132 12.74 -7.21 4.25
N ALA A 133 13.37 -8.25 3.68
CA ALA A 133 14.82 -8.43 3.74
C ALA A 133 15.60 -7.42 2.89
N LEU A 134 15.00 -6.97 1.77
CA LEU A 134 15.59 -6.02 0.82
C LEU A 134 15.33 -4.56 1.21
N ASN A 135 14.21 -4.25 1.85
CA ASN A 135 13.83 -2.88 2.16
C ASN A 135 14.69 -2.28 3.29
N ARG A 136 15.61 -1.39 2.90
CA ARG A 136 16.40 -0.53 3.80
C ARG A 136 16.00 0.93 3.76
N GLU A 137 15.07 1.30 2.88
CA GLU A 137 14.68 2.69 2.64
C GLU A 137 13.60 3.17 3.62
N ASN A 138 12.66 2.28 3.96
CA ASN A 138 11.59 2.58 4.89
C ASN A 138 11.34 1.38 5.81
N GLU A 139 12.10 1.29 6.89
CA GLU A 139 12.03 0.15 7.80
C GLU A 139 10.71 0.07 8.57
N ALA A 140 10.00 1.19 8.75
CA ALA A 140 8.69 1.20 9.42
C ALA A 140 7.68 0.31 8.67
N VAL A 141 7.67 0.36 7.33
CA VAL A 141 6.81 -0.50 6.50
C VAL A 141 7.10 -1.98 6.72
N ASN A 142 8.33 -2.35 7.12
CA ASN A 142 8.67 -3.75 7.35
C ASN A 142 7.90 -4.35 8.53
N ASP A 143 7.63 -3.58 9.57
CA ASP A 143 6.92 -4.08 10.75
C ASP A 143 5.48 -4.44 10.41
N ASP A 144 4.79 -3.60 9.66
CA ASP A 144 3.44 -3.89 9.21
C ASP A 144 3.39 -5.08 8.25
N ILE A 145 4.35 -5.20 7.33
CA ILE A 145 4.41 -6.36 6.44
C ILE A 145 4.69 -7.65 7.22
N ARG A 146 5.51 -7.62 8.28
CA ARG A 146 5.71 -8.77 9.18
C ARG A 146 4.43 -9.13 9.92
N LEU A 147 3.65 -8.14 10.34
CA LEU A 147 2.34 -8.36 10.95
C LEU A 147 1.38 -9.04 9.96
N LEU A 148 1.30 -8.53 8.73
CA LEU A 148 0.50 -9.12 7.66
C LEU A 148 0.93 -10.57 7.40
N VAL A 149 2.23 -10.82 7.24
CA VAL A 149 2.79 -12.17 7.05
C VAL A 149 2.34 -13.11 8.15
N SER A 150 2.41 -12.66 9.41
CA SER A 150 1.99 -13.46 10.57
C SER A 150 0.49 -13.80 10.53
N GLN A 151 -0.35 -12.90 9.99
CA GLN A 151 -1.78 -13.16 9.82
C GLN A 151 -2.04 -14.11 8.64
N VAL A 152 -1.35 -13.94 7.52
CA VAL A 152 -1.43 -14.84 6.35
C VAL A 152 -1.01 -16.25 6.72
N GLU A 153 0.06 -16.42 7.50
CA GLU A 153 0.50 -17.74 7.98
C GLU A 153 -0.54 -18.42 8.86
N LYS A 154 -1.27 -17.66 9.69
CA LYS A 154 -2.38 -18.19 10.50
C LYS A 154 -3.54 -18.65 9.62
N LEU A 155 -3.92 -17.85 8.61
CA LEU A 155 -4.97 -18.22 7.65
C LEU A 155 -4.59 -19.47 6.84
N ALA A 156 -3.34 -19.56 6.38
CA ALA A 156 -2.87 -20.72 5.65
C ALA A 156 -2.96 -22.02 6.47
N GLN A 157 -2.80 -21.93 7.80
CA GLN A 157 -2.94 -23.07 8.71
C GLN A 157 -4.41 -23.47 8.93
N THR A 158 -5.34 -22.51 8.97
CA THR A 158 -6.78 -22.80 9.13
C THR A 158 -7.43 -23.31 7.86
N HIS A 159 -6.91 -22.93 6.68
CA HIS A 159 -7.41 -23.34 5.36
C HIS A 159 -6.57 -24.43 4.70
N ALA A 160 -5.58 -25.00 5.39
CA ALA A 160 -4.87 -26.17 4.89
C ALA A 160 -5.88 -27.31 4.69
N PRO A 161 -5.85 -28.04 3.55
CA PRO A 161 -6.72 -29.18 3.34
C PRO A 161 -6.47 -30.18 4.47
N THR A 162 -7.42 -30.24 5.40
CA THR A 162 -7.40 -31.24 6.44
C THR A 162 -7.56 -32.56 5.72
N ASN A 163 -6.72 -33.55 6.03
CA ASN A 163 -6.71 -34.85 5.36
C ASN A 163 -7.93 -35.70 5.77
N MET A 164 -9.14 -35.14 5.66
CA MET A 164 -10.43 -35.78 5.86
C MET A 164 -11.27 -35.50 4.62
N ALA A 165 -11.62 -36.58 3.95
CA ALA A 165 -12.56 -36.58 2.84
C ALA A 165 -13.87 -35.92 3.26
N ASP A 166 -14.22 -34.81 2.63
CA ASP A 166 -15.62 -34.46 2.45
C ASP A 166 -15.78 -33.68 1.15
N GLU A 167 -16.42 -34.34 0.17
CA GLU A 167 -16.92 -33.72 -1.04
C GLU A 167 -18.23 -33.02 -0.69
N GLY A 168 -18.22 -31.70 -0.58
CA GLY A 168 -19.46 -30.96 -0.42
C GLY A 168 -19.26 -29.51 -0.08
N ASP A 169 -19.27 -28.65 -1.10
CA ASP A 169 -20.34 -27.67 -1.28
C ASP A 169 -19.84 -26.52 -2.17
N LYS A 170 -20.57 -26.29 -3.27
CA LYS A 170 -20.41 -25.10 -4.11
C LYS A 170 -21.39 -24.06 -3.57
N GLY A 171 -20.90 -23.19 -2.69
CA GLY A 171 -21.65 -22.05 -2.17
C GLY A 171 -20.98 -20.73 -2.55
N ASP A 172 -21.45 -20.14 -3.65
CA ASP A 172 -21.13 -18.78 -4.09
C ASP A 172 -21.72 -17.77 -3.07
N THR A 173 -20.85 -17.15 -2.25
CA THR A 173 -21.04 -15.88 -1.48
C THR A 173 -19.91 -15.60 -0.47
N ASP A 174 -18.86 -16.42 -0.42
CA ASP A 174 -17.78 -16.23 0.56
C ASP A 174 -16.87 -15.07 0.14
N GLN A 175 -16.80 -14.01 0.97
CA GLN A 175 -15.73 -13.03 0.86
C GLN A 175 -14.41 -13.80 0.99
N SER A 176 -13.53 -13.68 -0.02
CA SER A 176 -12.21 -14.33 0.05
C SER A 176 -11.55 -14.00 1.39
N ALA A 177 -10.91 -15.01 2.02
CA ALA A 177 -10.20 -14.83 3.29
C ALA A 177 -9.19 -13.67 3.20
N THR A 178 -8.65 -13.43 2.00
CA THR A 178 -7.83 -12.27 1.68
C THR A 178 -8.57 -10.95 1.78
N SER A 179 -9.79 -10.82 1.25
CA SER A 179 -10.60 -9.60 1.33
C SER A 179 -10.91 -9.21 2.78
N VAL A 180 -11.25 -10.20 3.62
CA VAL A 180 -11.50 -9.98 5.05
C VAL A 180 -10.23 -9.53 5.77
N LEU A 181 -9.11 -10.23 5.52
CA LEU A 181 -7.81 -9.90 6.10
C LEU A 181 -7.39 -8.46 5.75
N LEU A 182 -7.45 -8.10 4.48
CA LEU A 182 -7.01 -6.79 3.99
C LEU A 182 -7.90 -5.65 4.50
N GLY A 183 -9.20 -5.87 4.63
CA GLY A 183 -10.11 -4.91 5.26
C GLY A 183 -9.76 -4.64 6.73
N GLN A 184 -9.43 -5.69 7.50
CA GLN A 184 -9.00 -5.56 8.90
C GLN A 184 -7.62 -4.90 9.02
N PHE A 185 -6.71 -5.23 8.11
CA PHE A 185 -5.36 -4.69 8.07
C PHE A 185 -5.37 -3.20 7.72
N GLY A 186 -6.20 -2.78 6.77
CA GLY A 186 -6.43 -1.37 6.43
C GLY A 186 -7.03 -0.57 7.59
N ALA A 187 -8.07 -1.10 8.24
CA ALA A 187 -8.75 -0.43 9.36
C ALA A 187 -7.88 -0.25 10.62
N SER A 188 -6.96 -1.20 10.89
CA SER A 188 -6.07 -1.13 12.05
C SER A 188 -5.01 -0.03 11.92
N ARG A 189 -4.68 0.39 10.69
CA ARG A 189 -3.71 1.44 10.39
C ARG A 189 -4.30 2.85 10.42
N THR A 190 -5.61 3.00 10.27
CA THR A 190 -6.30 4.30 10.36
C THR A 190 -6.64 4.69 11.81
N GLN A 191 -6.29 3.86 12.80
CA GLN A 191 -6.67 4.05 14.21
C GLN A 191 -5.51 4.37 15.16
N HIS A 192 -4.29 4.56 14.66
CA HIS A 192 -3.11 4.93 15.47
C HIS A 192 -2.62 6.33 15.16
#